data_AF-A0A512D542-F1
#
_entry.id   AF-A0A512D542-F1
#
_cell.length_a   1.000
_cell.length_b   1.000
_cell.length_c   1.000
_cell.angle_alpha   90.00
_cell.angle_beta   90.00
_cell.angle_gamma   90.00
#
_symmetry.space_group_name_H-M   'P 1'
#
loop_
_entity.id
_entity.type
_entity.pdbx_description
1 polymer ?
#
loop_
_entity_poly.entity_id
_entity_poly.type
_entity_poly.pdbx_seq_one_letter_code
_entity_poly.pdbx_strand_id
1 'polypeptide(L)'
;MTDRIVLQGVSARGNHGVLDVEKRDGQTFLVDVTMACDLERAGRTDALTATVNYAEVAADVVARITGPSFDLIERLAEVIADDVLRHDLVESVEVVVHKPEAPVGHPFTDVQVRLERTNAAHVTIALGSNLGDRGQTLGAAVRALRDLPGLTVTAVSAIVETDPVGGPEQPPYLNAVAVGRATSAPAELLAALHAIEAEHGRTREVRWGARTLDLDLIQYGTPGSSREVVSDDPALLLPHPRAHERAFVLVPWTDADPRASLRVAGGRDGLRPVVDLLADLDRSGVRPGPRWEQQ
;
A
#
# COMPACT_ATOMS: atom_id res chain seq x y z
N MET A 1 7.92 -17.00 4.84
CA MET A 1 8.60 -17.72 5.95
C MET A 1 8.35 -16.90 7.23
N THR A 2 8.61 -17.42 8.44
CA THR A 2 8.24 -16.75 9.72
C THR A 2 9.44 -16.39 10.60
N ASP A 3 10.65 -16.38 10.04
CA ASP A 3 11.86 -16.13 10.83
C ASP A 3 11.91 -14.67 11.30
N ARG A 4 12.53 -14.46 12.48
CA ARG A 4 12.51 -13.17 13.17
C ARG A 4 13.83 -12.85 13.84
N ILE A 5 14.24 -11.60 13.76
CA ILE A 5 15.27 -11.00 14.61
C ILE A 5 14.54 -10.11 15.63
N VAL A 6 14.84 -10.30 16.92
CA VAL A 6 14.20 -9.57 18.02
C VAL A 6 15.24 -8.74 18.77
N LEU A 7 15.05 -7.43 18.82
CA LEU A 7 15.76 -6.48 19.66
C LEU A 7 14.85 -6.07 20.81
N GLN A 8 15.28 -6.28 22.06
CA GLN A 8 14.48 -5.95 23.23
C GLN A 8 15.21 -4.95 24.13
N GLY A 9 14.46 -4.01 24.69
CA GLY A 9 14.95 -3.08 25.70
C GLY A 9 15.94 -2.05 25.17
N VAL A 10 15.87 -1.66 23.89
CA VAL A 10 16.68 -0.54 23.38
C VAL A 10 16.20 0.73 24.09
N SER A 11 17.05 1.30 24.95
CA SER A 11 16.65 2.37 25.85
C SER A 11 17.48 3.63 25.66
N ALA A 12 16.83 4.78 25.71
CA ALA A 12 17.48 6.09 25.77
C ALA A 12 16.57 7.11 26.48
N ARG A 13 17.15 8.25 26.89
CA ARG A 13 16.39 9.38 27.43
C ARG A 13 15.89 10.25 26.30
N GLY A 14 14.58 10.47 26.24
CA GLY A 14 13.90 11.27 25.21
C GLY A 14 12.93 12.26 25.82
N ASN A 15 12.40 13.16 24.99
CA ASN A 15 11.55 14.28 25.42
C ASN A 15 10.12 14.19 24.87
N HIS A 16 9.61 12.98 24.59
CA HIS A 16 8.28 12.78 24.02
C HIS A 16 7.16 12.87 25.06
N GLY A 17 6.02 13.43 24.68
CA GLY A 17 4.86 13.60 25.55
C GLY A 17 4.13 14.91 25.26
N VAL A 18 2.93 15.02 25.82
CA VAL A 18 2.06 16.18 25.60
C VAL A 18 2.41 17.32 26.57
N LEU A 19 2.83 16.99 27.79
CA LEU A 19 3.05 17.97 28.84
C LEU A 19 4.41 18.67 28.69
N ASP A 20 4.47 19.97 28.97
CA ASP A 20 5.71 20.75 28.90
C ASP A 20 6.82 20.19 29.81
N VAL A 21 6.46 19.60 30.94
CA VAL A 21 7.40 18.94 31.85
C VAL A 21 8.06 17.72 31.20
N GLU A 22 7.31 16.93 30.43
CA GLU A 22 7.84 15.76 29.71
C GLU A 22 8.82 16.20 28.61
N LYS A 23 8.47 17.29 27.92
CA LYS A 23 9.31 17.87 26.86
C LYS A 23 10.57 18.53 27.39
N ARG A 24 10.53 19.14 28.57
CA ARG A 24 11.69 19.81 29.18
C ARG A 24 12.62 18.83 29.88
N ASP A 25 12.07 17.99 30.74
CA ASP A 25 12.88 17.19 31.67
C ASP A 25 13.23 15.82 31.07
N GLY A 26 12.39 15.33 30.14
CA GLY A 26 12.56 14.04 29.48
C GLY A 26 12.40 12.85 30.43
N GLN A 27 12.30 11.66 29.85
CA GLN A 27 12.15 10.40 30.58
C GLN A 27 12.80 9.26 29.80
N THR A 28 12.94 8.10 30.44
CA THR A 28 13.47 6.92 29.75
C THR A 28 12.38 6.27 28.90
N PHE A 29 12.67 6.06 27.63
CA PHE A 29 11.86 5.22 26.76
C PHE A 29 12.60 3.90 26.52
N LEU A 30 11.85 2.80 26.46
CA LEU A 30 12.36 1.53 26.00
C LEU A 30 11.61 1.14 24.73
N VAL A 31 12.32 0.55 23.78
CA VAL A 31 11.75 0.11 22.52
C VAL A 31 12.15 -1.33 22.24
N ASP A 32 11.15 -2.16 22.00
CA ASP A 32 11.33 -3.49 21.43
C ASP A 32 11.03 -3.43 19.92
N VAL A 33 11.86 -4.10 19.13
CA VAL A 33 11.72 -4.20 17.67
C VAL A 33 11.82 -5.66 17.26
N THR A 34 10.75 -6.19 16.68
CA THR A 34 10.74 -7.54 16.09
C THR A 34 10.66 -7.41 14.58
N MET A 35 11.69 -7.86 13.87
CA MET A 35 11.78 -7.82 12.40
C MET A 35 11.53 -9.21 11.83
N ALA A 36 10.52 -9.38 11.00
CA ALA A 36 10.35 -10.58 10.19
C ALA A 36 11.22 -10.46 8.93
N CYS A 37 12.04 -11.47 8.67
CA CYS A 37 12.98 -11.52 7.54
C CYS A 37 13.31 -12.98 7.21
N ASP A 38 13.73 -13.28 5.98
CA ASP A 38 14.21 -14.61 5.61
C ASP A 38 15.65 -14.83 6.13
N LEU A 39 15.82 -15.77 7.07
CA LEU A 39 17.11 -16.09 7.66
C LEU A 39 17.77 -17.34 7.04
N GLU A 40 17.12 -18.01 6.09
CA GLU A 40 17.57 -19.28 5.52
C GLU A 40 18.95 -19.12 4.84
N ARG A 41 19.11 -18.06 4.03
CA ARG A 41 20.37 -17.78 3.35
C ARG A 41 21.49 -17.43 4.32
N ALA A 42 21.24 -16.55 5.28
CA ALA A 42 22.22 -16.18 6.30
C ALA A 42 22.67 -17.41 7.08
N GLY A 43 21.73 -18.23 7.56
CA GLY A 43 22.01 -19.46 8.31
C GLY A 43 22.79 -20.52 7.52
N ARG A 44 22.62 -20.58 6.20
CA ARG A 44 23.37 -21.52 5.33
C ARG A 44 24.75 -21.02 4.93
N THR A 45 24.92 -19.71 4.79
CA THR A 45 26.10 -19.14 4.12
C THR A 45 27.03 -18.39 5.06
N ASP A 46 26.59 -18.06 6.27
CA ASP A 46 27.31 -17.21 7.23
C ASP A 46 27.70 -15.83 6.65
N ALA A 47 26.94 -15.37 5.65
CA ALA A 47 27.19 -14.09 4.98
C ALA A 47 26.49 -12.94 5.71
N LEU A 48 27.26 -12.00 6.26
CA LEU A 48 26.73 -10.80 6.93
C LEU A 48 25.83 -9.96 6.02
N THR A 49 26.07 -9.96 4.71
CA THR A 49 25.25 -9.23 3.72
C THR A 49 23.89 -9.88 3.47
N ALA A 50 23.64 -11.08 3.99
CA ALA A 50 22.38 -11.81 3.85
C ALA A 50 21.47 -11.69 5.09
N THR A 51 21.81 -10.85 6.06
CA THR A 51 21.02 -10.61 7.28
C THR A 51 20.92 -9.12 7.60
N VAL A 52 19.91 -8.73 8.38
CA VAL A 52 19.76 -7.36 8.88
C VAL A 52 20.85 -7.04 9.90
N ASN A 53 21.46 -5.86 9.80
CA ASN A 53 22.39 -5.35 10.81
C ASN A 53 21.61 -4.76 11.99
N TYR A 54 21.36 -5.58 13.01
CA TYR A 54 20.63 -5.15 14.21
C TYR A 54 21.33 -4.04 15.02
N ALA A 55 22.64 -3.83 14.84
CA ALA A 55 23.36 -2.74 15.50
C ALA A 55 23.02 -1.38 14.88
N GLU A 56 22.85 -1.32 13.55
CA GLU A 56 22.35 -0.12 12.85
C GLU A 56 20.92 0.18 13.28
N VAL A 57 20.05 -0.84 13.30
CA VAL A 57 18.66 -0.70 13.76
C VAL A 57 18.60 -0.16 15.19
N ALA A 58 19.41 -0.68 16.12
CA ALA A 58 19.47 -0.19 17.49
C ALA A 58 19.95 1.28 17.56
N ALA A 59 20.93 1.67 16.74
CA ALA A 59 21.40 3.04 16.66
C ALA A 59 20.32 4.00 16.13
N ASP A 60 19.57 3.59 15.11
CA ASP A 60 18.45 4.37 14.56
C ASP A 60 17.33 4.56 15.59
N VAL A 61 16.98 3.50 16.33
CA VAL A 61 16.01 3.58 17.43
C VAL A 61 16.46 4.60 18.49
N VAL A 62 17.72 4.55 18.93
CA VAL A 62 18.27 5.52 19.89
C VAL A 62 18.22 6.94 19.31
N ALA A 63 18.57 7.12 18.04
CA ALA A 63 18.50 8.41 17.36
C ALA A 63 17.05 8.95 17.33
N ARG A 64 16.04 8.08 17.17
CA ARG A 64 14.63 8.50 17.24
C ARG A 64 14.15 8.86 18.64
N ILE A 65 14.58 8.12 19.67
CA ILE A 65 14.23 8.44 21.07
C ILE A 65 14.86 9.76 21.51
N THR A 66 16.12 10.01 21.13
CA THR A 66 16.88 11.22 21.52
C THR A 66 16.62 12.43 20.60
N GLY A 67 15.88 12.21 19.52
CA GLY A 67 15.68 13.18 18.45
C GLY A 67 14.54 14.18 18.71
N PRO A 68 13.94 14.73 17.64
CA PRO A 68 12.82 15.66 17.76
C PRO A 68 11.68 15.09 18.61
N SER A 69 11.17 15.90 19.54
CA SER A 69 10.04 15.53 20.39
C SER A 69 8.78 15.30 19.56
N PHE A 70 8.00 14.30 19.99
CA PHE A 70 6.65 14.02 19.49
C PHE A 70 5.69 14.11 20.66
N ASP A 71 4.46 14.56 20.40
CA ASP A 71 3.42 14.60 21.42
C ASP A 71 2.91 13.19 21.78
N LEU A 72 2.94 12.29 20.79
CA LEU A 72 2.41 10.93 20.85
C LEU A 72 3.53 9.90 20.69
N ILE A 73 3.53 8.85 21.52
CA ILE A 73 4.48 7.73 21.40
C ILE A 73 4.12 6.81 20.22
N GLU A 74 2.88 6.89 19.73
CA GLU A 74 2.41 6.31 18.47
C GLU A 74 3.19 6.87 17.30
N ARG A 75 3.46 8.19 17.30
CA ARG A 75 4.26 8.82 16.25
C ARG A 75 5.72 8.38 16.31
N LEU A 76 6.27 8.23 17.53
CA LEU A 76 7.62 7.69 17.72
C LEU A 76 7.70 6.25 17.17
N ALA A 77 6.75 5.40 17.54
CA ALA A 77 6.68 4.02 17.05
C ALA A 77 6.57 3.95 15.53
N GLU A 78 5.76 4.83 14.91
CA GLU A 78 5.58 4.87 13.45
C GLU A 78 6.88 5.23 12.73
N VAL A 79 7.58 6.26 13.22
CA VAL A 79 8.82 6.72 12.60
C VAL A 79 9.93 5.66 12.74
N ILE A 80 9.99 4.96 13.87
CA ILE A 80 10.91 3.83 14.05
C ILE A 80 10.58 2.71 13.07
N ALA A 81 9.31 2.32 12.96
CA ALA A 81 8.90 1.27 12.02
C ALA A 81 9.23 1.64 10.57
N ASP A 82 9.07 2.90 10.19
CA ASP A 82 9.44 3.40 8.85
C ASP A 82 10.93 3.33 8.58
N ASP A 83 11.79 3.63 9.56
CA ASP A 83 13.25 3.48 9.39
C ASP A 83 13.65 2.01 9.28
N VAL A 84 13.10 1.15 10.15
CA VAL A 84 13.40 -0.29 10.12
C VAL A 84 12.98 -0.92 8.79
N LEU A 85 11.84 -0.50 8.22
CA LEU A 85 11.38 -0.98 6.93
C LEU A 85 12.16 -0.41 5.72
N ARG A 86 13.13 0.49 5.92
CA ARG A 86 14.10 0.85 4.86
C ARG A 86 15.20 -0.19 4.67
N HIS A 87 15.34 -1.14 5.59
CA HIS A 87 16.22 -2.28 5.39
C HIS A 87 15.53 -3.29 4.47
N ASP A 88 16.08 -3.49 3.27
CA ASP A 88 15.47 -4.31 2.21
C ASP A 88 15.14 -5.75 2.63
N LEU A 89 15.86 -6.30 3.61
CA LEU A 89 15.67 -7.66 4.12
C LEU A 89 14.51 -7.77 5.12
N VAL A 90 13.92 -6.66 5.59
CA VAL A 90 12.80 -6.66 6.55
C VAL A 90 11.47 -6.71 5.79
N GLU A 91 10.72 -7.79 5.98
CA GLU A 91 9.40 -7.99 5.38
C GLU A 91 8.29 -7.32 6.20
N SER A 92 8.42 -7.36 7.53
CA SER A 92 7.55 -6.66 8.47
C SER A 92 8.26 -6.39 9.79
N VAL A 93 7.74 -5.44 10.54
CA VAL A 93 8.26 -5.04 11.85
C VAL A 93 7.11 -4.88 12.85
N GLU A 94 7.30 -5.39 14.05
CA GLU A 94 6.55 -4.98 15.24
C GLU A 94 7.43 -4.04 16.06
N VAL A 95 6.90 -2.86 16.43
CA VAL A 95 7.57 -1.92 17.32
C VAL A 95 6.71 -1.76 18.57
N VAL A 96 7.31 -1.94 19.74
CA VAL A 96 6.69 -1.67 21.04
C VAL A 96 7.46 -0.55 21.71
N VAL A 97 6.80 0.59 21.94
CA VAL A 97 7.36 1.71 22.70
C VAL A 97 6.78 1.68 24.11
N HIS A 98 7.67 1.59 25.09
CA HIS A 98 7.38 1.55 26.52
C HIS A 98 7.59 2.93 27.13
N LYS A 99 6.62 3.35 27.95
CA LYS A 99 6.62 4.63 28.67
C LYS A 99 6.30 4.36 30.16
N PRO A 100 7.27 3.87 30.94
CA PRO A 100 7.07 3.48 32.33
C PRO A 100 6.77 4.68 33.25
N GLU A 101 7.18 5.88 32.85
CA GLU A 101 7.02 7.12 33.64
C GLU A 101 5.83 7.98 33.18
N ALA A 102 4.87 7.39 32.43
CA ALA A 102 3.70 8.10 31.94
C ALA A 102 2.85 8.72 33.07
N PRO A 103 2.38 9.97 32.93
CA PRO A 103 1.59 10.67 33.96
C PRO A 103 0.12 10.22 33.97
N VAL A 104 -0.14 8.96 34.35
CA VAL A 104 -1.50 8.36 34.34
C VAL A 104 -2.32 8.70 35.60
N GLY A 105 -1.68 9.21 36.66
CA GLY A 105 -2.36 9.60 37.91
C GLY A 105 -2.74 8.44 38.84
N HIS A 106 -2.38 7.21 38.47
CA HIS A 106 -2.63 5.99 39.23
C HIS A 106 -1.38 5.08 39.20
N PRO A 107 -1.25 4.10 40.11
CA PRO A 107 -0.18 3.10 40.02
C PRO A 107 -0.34 2.22 38.77
N PHE A 108 0.73 2.09 38.00
CA PHE A 108 0.87 1.15 36.88
C PHE A 108 2.35 0.74 36.78
N THR A 109 2.65 -0.29 36.00
CA THR A 109 4.05 -0.72 35.76
C THR A 109 4.59 -0.14 34.48
N ASP A 110 3.78 -0.14 33.42
CA ASP A 110 4.20 0.33 32.11
C ASP A 110 2.99 0.70 31.23
N VAL A 111 3.19 1.66 30.34
CA VAL A 111 2.27 1.98 29.24
C VAL A 111 2.99 1.67 27.94
N GLN A 112 2.36 0.85 27.10
CA GLN A 112 2.96 0.40 25.85
C GLN A 112 2.09 0.78 24.65
N VAL A 113 2.73 1.28 23.60
CA VAL A 113 2.15 1.32 22.27
C VAL A 113 2.83 0.29 21.41
N ARG A 114 2.03 -0.62 20.84
CA ARG A 114 2.48 -1.68 19.95
C ARG A 114 1.87 -1.46 18.57
N LEU A 115 2.70 -1.52 17.55
CA LEU A 115 2.24 -1.48 16.17
C LEU A 115 2.98 -2.46 15.29
N GLU A 116 2.31 -2.95 14.26
CA GLU A 116 2.88 -3.80 13.23
C GLU A 116 2.80 -3.10 11.88
N ARG A 117 3.91 -3.09 11.14
CA ARG A 117 3.99 -2.57 9.77
C ARG A 117 4.62 -3.62 8.88
N THR A 118 4.18 -3.67 7.63
CA THR A 118 4.75 -4.54 6.60
C THR A 118 5.39 -3.67 5.52
N ASN A 119 6.42 -4.20 4.86
CA ASN A 119 6.99 -3.62 3.66
C ASN A 119 6.07 -3.73 2.42
N ALA A 120 4.85 -4.27 2.60
CA ALA A 120 3.87 -4.33 1.53
C ALA A 120 3.18 -2.96 1.34
N ALA A 121 3.31 -2.38 0.15
CA ALA A 121 2.67 -1.14 -0.25
C ALA A 121 1.22 -1.38 -0.68
N HIS A 122 0.31 -0.46 -0.34
CA HIS A 122 -1.06 -0.53 -0.84
C HIS A 122 -1.09 -0.37 -2.36
N VAL A 123 -1.88 -1.17 -3.07
CA VAL A 123 -2.02 -1.06 -4.52
C VAL A 123 -3.48 -1.05 -4.92
N THR A 124 -3.78 -0.26 -5.95
CA THR A 124 -5.08 -0.23 -6.61
C THR A 124 -4.88 -0.58 -8.07
N ILE A 125 -5.59 -1.60 -8.55
CA ILE A 125 -5.53 -2.07 -9.93
C ILE A 125 -6.93 -1.99 -10.51
N ALA A 126 -7.10 -1.28 -11.61
CA ALA A 126 -8.36 -1.28 -12.38
C ALA A 126 -8.32 -2.39 -13.43
N LEU A 127 -9.46 -3.05 -13.63
CA LEU A 127 -9.64 -4.12 -14.60
C LEU A 127 -10.73 -3.72 -15.59
N GLY A 128 -10.52 -3.97 -16.87
CA GLY A 128 -11.48 -3.70 -17.95
C GLY A 128 -11.50 -4.79 -19.01
N SER A 129 -12.68 -5.11 -19.54
CA SER A 129 -12.84 -6.06 -20.66
C SER A 129 -14.06 -5.71 -21.51
N ASN A 130 -13.93 -5.65 -22.83
CA ASN A 130 -15.07 -5.47 -23.74
C ASN A 130 -15.20 -6.48 -24.87
N LEU A 131 -14.26 -7.41 -25.03
CA LEU A 131 -14.33 -8.45 -26.06
C LEU A 131 -14.54 -9.85 -25.47
N GLY A 132 -15.21 -10.72 -26.23
CA GLY A 132 -15.41 -12.12 -25.86
C GLY A 132 -16.26 -12.32 -24.60
N ASP A 133 -15.94 -13.36 -23.83
CA ASP A 133 -16.56 -13.58 -22.52
C ASP A 133 -15.92 -12.67 -21.47
N ARG A 134 -16.43 -11.43 -21.42
CA ARG A 134 -15.93 -10.35 -20.55
C ARG A 134 -15.92 -10.74 -19.07
N GLY A 135 -16.97 -11.43 -18.62
CA GLY A 135 -17.13 -11.84 -17.22
C GLY A 135 -16.13 -12.92 -16.82
N GLN A 136 -16.01 -13.97 -17.64
CA GLN A 136 -15.01 -15.02 -17.44
C GLN A 136 -13.59 -14.46 -17.49
N THR A 137 -13.32 -13.51 -18.40
CA THR A 137 -12.01 -12.87 -18.55
C THR A 137 -11.62 -12.07 -17.30
N LEU A 138 -12.53 -11.26 -16.76
CA LEU A 138 -12.28 -10.55 -15.51
C LEU A 138 -12.07 -11.52 -14.33
N GLY A 139 -12.86 -12.60 -14.26
CA GLY A 139 -12.71 -13.62 -13.21
C GLY A 139 -11.38 -14.38 -13.28
N ALA A 140 -10.90 -14.67 -14.50
CA ALA A 140 -9.57 -15.24 -14.71
C ALA A 140 -8.46 -14.26 -14.31
N ALA A 141 -8.58 -12.98 -14.67
CA ALA A 141 -7.63 -11.95 -14.28
C ALA A 141 -7.52 -11.79 -12.75
N VAL A 142 -8.64 -11.77 -12.02
CA VAL A 142 -8.63 -11.71 -10.54
C VAL A 142 -7.95 -12.93 -9.92
N ARG A 143 -8.16 -14.13 -10.47
CA ARG A 143 -7.46 -15.35 -10.01
C ARG A 143 -5.95 -15.23 -10.25
N ALA A 144 -5.54 -14.82 -11.45
CA ALA A 144 -4.14 -14.59 -11.77
C ALA A 144 -3.49 -13.56 -10.82
N LEU A 145 -4.19 -12.46 -10.50
CA LEU A 145 -3.71 -11.48 -9.52
C LEU A 145 -3.55 -12.08 -8.11
N ARG A 146 -4.46 -12.95 -7.67
CA ARG A 146 -4.35 -13.64 -6.37
C ARG A 146 -3.20 -14.64 -6.32
N ASP A 147 -2.83 -15.19 -7.47
CA ASP A 147 -1.73 -16.16 -7.60
C ASP A 147 -0.36 -15.48 -7.81
N LEU A 148 -0.30 -14.16 -8.01
CA LEU A 148 0.95 -13.43 -8.18
C LEU A 148 1.80 -13.45 -6.89
N PRO A 149 3.05 -13.92 -6.94
CA PRO A 149 3.97 -13.81 -5.81
C PRO A 149 4.17 -12.35 -5.39
N GLY A 150 4.07 -12.10 -4.09
CA GLY A 150 4.25 -10.76 -3.53
C GLY A 150 3.05 -9.82 -3.70
N LEU A 151 1.92 -10.26 -4.26
CA LEU A 151 0.66 -9.52 -4.26
C LEU A 151 -0.37 -10.23 -3.38
N THR A 152 -0.95 -9.51 -2.42
CA THR A 152 -2.12 -9.97 -1.66
C THR A 152 -3.32 -9.11 -2.00
N VAL A 153 -4.27 -9.64 -2.76
CA VAL A 153 -5.54 -8.96 -3.05
C VAL A 153 -6.43 -9.00 -1.81
N THR A 154 -6.79 -7.84 -1.27
CA THR A 154 -7.59 -7.72 -0.04
C THR A 154 -9.08 -7.50 -0.31
N ALA A 155 -9.43 -6.86 -1.43
CA ALA A 155 -10.82 -6.72 -1.86
C ALA A 155 -10.90 -6.55 -3.38
N VAL A 156 -12.05 -6.93 -3.95
CA VAL A 156 -12.40 -6.70 -5.35
C VAL A 156 -13.82 -6.14 -5.38
N SER A 157 -14.03 -5.07 -6.13
CA SER A 157 -15.33 -4.42 -6.26
C SER A 157 -16.38 -5.31 -6.93
N ALA A 158 -17.65 -4.92 -6.86
CA ALA A 158 -18.64 -5.35 -7.84
C ALA A 158 -18.22 -4.97 -9.27
N ILE A 159 -18.70 -5.74 -10.25
CA ILE A 159 -18.51 -5.42 -11.68
C ILE A 159 -19.49 -4.32 -12.06
N VAL A 160 -19.02 -3.34 -12.83
CA VAL A 160 -19.87 -2.33 -13.47
C VAL A 160 -19.78 -2.46 -14.98
N GLU A 161 -20.89 -2.22 -15.68
CA GLU A 161 -20.93 -2.14 -17.14
C GLU A 161 -21.02 -0.69 -17.60
N THR A 162 -20.18 -0.31 -18.57
CA THR A 162 -20.11 1.06 -19.08
C THR A 162 -20.09 1.14 -20.59
N ASP A 163 -20.63 2.23 -21.12
CA ASP A 163 -20.46 2.55 -22.54
C ASP A 163 -18.98 2.85 -22.84
N PRO A 164 -18.48 2.54 -24.05
CA PRO A 164 -17.11 2.84 -24.42
C PRO A 164 -16.86 4.36 -24.48
N VAL A 165 -15.73 4.79 -23.92
CA VAL A 165 -15.33 6.21 -23.92
C VAL A 165 -14.43 6.49 -25.13
N GLY A 166 -15.02 7.02 -26.20
CA GLY A 166 -14.32 7.36 -27.44
C GLY A 166 -13.94 6.13 -28.30
N GLY A 167 -13.19 6.38 -29.39
CA GLY A 167 -12.82 5.34 -30.35
C GLY A 167 -13.95 4.96 -31.32
N PRO A 168 -13.74 3.92 -32.16
CA PRO A 168 -14.78 3.39 -33.05
C PRO A 168 -15.94 2.75 -32.25
N GLU A 169 -17.05 2.47 -32.94
CA GLU A 169 -18.17 1.73 -32.35
C GLU A 169 -17.68 0.37 -31.84
N GLN A 170 -17.91 0.10 -30.57
CA GLN A 170 -17.39 -1.07 -29.86
C GLN A 170 -18.38 -1.49 -28.77
N PRO A 171 -18.37 -2.76 -28.35
CA PRO A 171 -19.25 -3.24 -27.29
C PRO A 171 -18.98 -2.54 -25.95
N PRO A 172 -19.96 -2.53 -25.02
CA PRO A 172 -19.78 -2.03 -23.67
C PRO A 172 -18.64 -2.73 -22.92
N TYR A 173 -18.02 -2.04 -21.97
CA TYR A 173 -16.98 -2.58 -21.09
C TYR A 173 -17.59 -3.13 -19.81
N LEU A 174 -17.05 -4.24 -19.32
CA LEU A 174 -17.12 -4.59 -17.91
C LEU A 174 -15.87 -4.05 -17.21
N ASN A 175 -16.04 -3.39 -16.07
CA ASN A 175 -14.96 -2.85 -15.27
C ASN A 175 -15.07 -3.27 -13.81
N ALA A 176 -13.94 -3.40 -13.14
CA ALA A 176 -13.83 -3.64 -11.70
C ALA A 176 -12.54 -3.05 -11.15
N VAL A 177 -12.41 -2.99 -9.83
CA VAL A 177 -11.18 -2.57 -9.13
C VAL A 177 -10.80 -3.62 -8.11
N ALA A 178 -9.53 -4.02 -8.13
CA ALA A 178 -8.90 -4.81 -7.09
C ALA A 178 -7.99 -3.91 -6.25
N VAL A 179 -8.10 -4.02 -4.92
CA VAL A 179 -7.20 -3.38 -3.97
C VAL A 179 -6.44 -4.45 -3.19
N GLY A 180 -5.21 -4.14 -2.83
CA GLY A 180 -4.35 -5.12 -2.18
C GLY A 180 -3.08 -4.53 -1.61
N ARG A 181 -2.12 -5.42 -1.32
CA ARG A 181 -0.78 -5.05 -0.89
C ARG A 181 0.27 -5.77 -1.72
N ALA A 182 1.27 -5.03 -2.18
CA ALA A 182 2.37 -5.55 -2.99
C ALA A 182 3.71 -5.36 -2.28
N THR A 183 4.56 -6.40 -2.29
CA THR A 183 5.95 -6.35 -1.82
C THR A 183 6.97 -6.20 -2.96
N SER A 184 6.56 -6.45 -4.20
CA SER A 184 7.38 -6.27 -5.41
C SER A 184 7.56 -4.81 -5.77
N ALA A 185 8.59 -4.44 -6.53
CA ALA A 185 8.68 -3.05 -7.02
C ALA A 185 7.49 -2.68 -7.94
N PRO A 186 7.11 -1.39 -8.05
CA PRO A 186 5.99 -0.99 -8.92
C PRO A 186 6.16 -1.40 -10.39
N ALA A 187 7.39 -1.33 -10.90
CA ALA A 187 7.73 -1.73 -12.27
C ALA A 187 7.59 -3.25 -12.48
N GLU A 188 7.92 -4.05 -11.47
CA GLU A 188 7.75 -5.51 -11.50
C GLU A 188 6.27 -5.89 -11.47
N LEU A 189 5.48 -5.23 -10.62
CA LEU A 189 4.04 -5.40 -10.60
C LEU A 189 3.43 -5.03 -11.95
N LEU A 190 3.79 -3.87 -12.52
CA LEU A 190 3.30 -3.44 -13.83
C LEU A 190 3.68 -4.45 -14.94
N ALA A 191 4.90 -5.00 -14.90
CA ALA A 191 5.31 -6.05 -15.83
C ALA A 191 4.47 -7.34 -15.69
N ALA A 192 4.14 -7.74 -14.46
CA ALA A 192 3.28 -8.87 -14.19
C ALA A 192 1.83 -8.63 -14.69
N LEU A 193 1.30 -7.42 -14.52
CA LEU A 193 0.00 -7.04 -15.09
C LEU A 193 0.00 -7.17 -16.63
N HIS A 194 1.05 -6.68 -17.29
CA HIS A 194 1.20 -6.84 -18.74
C HIS A 194 1.31 -8.31 -19.18
N ALA A 195 1.91 -9.18 -18.37
CA ALA A 195 1.98 -10.61 -18.65
C ALA A 195 0.58 -11.25 -18.59
N ILE A 196 -0.21 -10.95 -17.56
CA ILE A 196 -1.60 -11.42 -17.45
C ILE A 196 -2.43 -10.91 -18.63
N GLU A 197 -2.28 -9.66 -19.03
CA GLU A 197 -2.94 -9.11 -20.22
C GLU A 197 -2.58 -9.89 -21.50
N ALA A 198 -1.30 -10.23 -21.68
CA ALA A 198 -0.83 -10.95 -22.85
C ALA A 198 -1.38 -12.39 -22.92
N GLU A 199 -1.49 -13.07 -21.77
CA GLU A 199 -2.11 -14.40 -21.66
C GLU A 199 -3.59 -14.39 -22.07
N HIS A 200 -4.28 -13.26 -21.91
CA HIS A 200 -5.68 -13.07 -22.31
C HIS A 200 -5.81 -12.50 -23.74
N GLY A 201 -4.77 -12.58 -24.57
CA GLY A 201 -4.83 -12.29 -26.00
C GLY A 201 -4.84 -10.80 -26.35
N ARG A 202 -4.36 -9.92 -25.46
CA ARG A 202 -4.25 -8.49 -25.76
C ARG A 202 -3.18 -8.24 -26.83
N THR A 203 -3.59 -7.70 -27.98
CA THR A 203 -2.69 -7.18 -29.02
C THR A 203 -2.81 -5.65 -29.10
N ARG A 204 -1.68 -4.93 -29.10
CA ARG A 204 -1.64 -3.44 -29.11
C ARG A 204 -1.73 -2.88 -30.54
N GLU A 205 -2.72 -3.32 -31.31
CA GLU A 205 -2.83 -3.01 -32.74
C GLU A 205 -3.51 -1.66 -33.03
N VAL A 206 -4.53 -1.26 -32.25
CA VAL A 206 -5.27 -0.01 -32.44
C VAL A 206 -5.28 0.84 -31.17
N ARG A 207 -4.84 2.09 -31.28
CA ARG A 207 -4.93 3.08 -30.19
C ARG A 207 -6.41 3.35 -29.88
N TRP A 208 -6.84 3.12 -28.63
CA TRP A 208 -8.24 3.20 -28.18
C TRP A 208 -9.21 2.16 -28.77
N GLY A 209 -8.69 1.08 -29.37
CA GLY A 209 -9.51 -0.05 -29.82
C GLY A 209 -9.97 -0.95 -28.68
N ALA A 210 -10.96 -1.79 -28.98
CA ALA A 210 -11.49 -2.83 -28.10
C ALA A 210 -10.41 -3.83 -27.66
N ARG A 211 -10.50 -4.34 -26.43
CA ARG A 211 -9.50 -5.20 -25.80
C ARG A 211 -10.16 -6.32 -25.02
N THR A 212 -9.51 -7.48 -25.04
CA THR A 212 -9.92 -8.65 -24.25
C THR A 212 -9.74 -8.40 -22.76
N LEU A 213 -8.60 -7.84 -22.35
CA LEU A 213 -8.30 -7.46 -20.97
C LEU A 213 -7.43 -6.19 -20.92
N ASP A 214 -7.71 -5.32 -19.96
CA ASP A 214 -6.96 -4.12 -19.60
C ASP A 214 -6.74 -4.11 -18.09
N LEU A 215 -5.48 -4.05 -17.66
CA LEU A 215 -5.08 -3.97 -16.26
C LEU A 215 -4.25 -2.69 -16.05
N ASP A 216 -4.84 -1.70 -15.39
CA ASP A 216 -4.17 -0.43 -15.09
C ASP A 216 -3.72 -0.41 -13.62
N LEU A 217 -2.43 -0.22 -13.37
CA LEU A 217 -1.93 0.11 -12.02
C LEU A 217 -2.29 1.57 -11.71
N ILE A 218 -3.31 1.77 -10.89
CA ILE A 218 -3.85 3.10 -10.58
C ILE A 218 -3.01 3.81 -9.53
N GLN A 219 -2.58 3.09 -8.51
CA GLN A 219 -1.85 3.67 -7.38
C GLN A 219 -0.92 2.63 -6.76
N TYR A 220 0.26 3.08 -6.32
CA TYR A 220 1.21 2.28 -5.56
C TYR A 220 1.66 3.04 -4.31
N GLY A 221 1.46 2.44 -3.15
CA GLY A 221 1.58 3.08 -1.84
C GLY A 221 0.32 3.80 -1.38
N THR A 222 0.26 4.09 -0.08
CA THR A 222 -0.79 4.92 0.52
C THR A 222 -0.45 6.38 0.27
N PRO A 223 -1.37 7.22 -0.25
CA PRO A 223 -1.02 8.60 -0.58
C PRO A 223 -0.66 9.41 0.66
N GLY A 224 0.34 10.27 0.54
CA GLY A 224 0.89 11.04 1.66
C GLY A 224 1.76 10.23 2.62
N SER A 225 1.90 8.91 2.43
CA SER A 225 2.83 8.08 3.18
C SER A 225 4.23 8.10 2.56
N SER A 226 5.22 7.68 3.34
CA SER A 226 6.60 7.43 2.89
C SER A 226 6.70 6.38 1.79
N ARG A 227 5.67 5.53 1.61
CA ARG A 227 5.62 4.47 0.59
C ARG A 227 4.86 4.87 -0.67
N GLU A 228 4.32 6.08 -0.76
CA GLU A 228 3.68 6.56 -1.98
C GLU A 228 4.70 6.67 -3.12
N VAL A 229 4.38 6.07 -4.26
CA VAL A 229 5.16 6.22 -5.48
C VAL A 229 4.45 7.22 -6.39
N VAL A 230 5.15 8.31 -6.71
CA VAL A 230 4.76 9.29 -7.72
C VAL A 230 5.79 9.24 -8.83
N SER A 231 5.33 9.06 -10.07
CA SER A 231 6.19 8.90 -11.23
C SER A 231 5.56 9.55 -12.46
N ASP A 232 6.36 10.35 -13.15
CA ASP A 232 6.06 10.95 -14.45
C ASP A 232 6.76 10.22 -15.62
N ASP A 233 7.45 9.11 -15.35
CA ASP A 233 8.03 8.24 -16.36
C ASP A 233 6.90 7.65 -17.24
N PRO A 234 6.93 7.85 -18.57
CA PRO A 234 5.95 7.27 -19.49
C PRO A 234 5.82 5.74 -19.40
N ALA A 235 6.84 5.04 -18.92
CA ALA A 235 6.80 3.59 -18.69
C ALA A 235 6.06 3.20 -17.39
N LEU A 236 5.89 4.13 -16.45
CA LEU A 236 5.24 3.92 -15.16
C LEU A 236 4.66 5.24 -14.65
N LEU A 237 3.48 5.63 -15.14
CA LEU A 237 2.81 6.85 -14.67
C LEU A 237 2.02 6.55 -13.39
N LEU A 238 2.44 7.16 -12.27
CA LEU A 238 1.80 6.95 -10.96
C LEU A 238 1.58 8.26 -10.19
N PRO A 239 0.42 8.43 -9.53
CA PRO A 239 -0.78 7.63 -9.77
C PRO A 239 -1.26 7.76 -11.22
N HIS A 240 -2.10 6.83 -11.68
CA HIS A 240 -2.56 6.83 -13.07
C HIS A 240 -3.22 8.18 -13.41
N PRO A 241 -2.72 8.91 -14.43
CA PRO A 241 -2.94 10.35 -14.57
C PRO A 241 -4.40 10.71 -14.79
N ARG A 242 -5.18 9.80 -15.39
CA ARG A 242 -6.59 10.00 -15.71
C ARG A 242 -7.55 9.22 -14.81
N ALA A 243 -7.08 8.60 -13.73
CA ALA A 243 -7.95 7.80 -12.86
C ALA A 243 -9.08 8.67 -12.27
N HIS A 244 -8.73 9.88 -11.84
CA HIS A 244 -9.66 10.86 -11.26
C HIS A 244 -10.72 11.40 -12.25
N GLU A 245 -10.57 11.16 -13.55
CA GLU A 245 -11.51 11.59 -14.59
C GLU A 245 -12.52 10.49 -14.96
N ARG A 246 -12.34 9.26 -14.43
CA ARG A 246 -13.02 8.06 -14.93
C ARG A 246 -14.01 7.52 -13.90
N ALA A 247 -15.30 7.79 -14.10
CA ALA A 247 -16.36 7.26 -13.22
C ALA A 247 -16.36 5.73 -13.16
N PHE A 248 -16.05 5.06 -14.27
CA PHE A 248 -15.94 3.59 -14.34
C PHE A 248 -14.75 3.01 -13.55
N VAL A 249 -13.83 3.86 -13.07
CA VAL A 249 -12.78 3.50 -12.10
C VAL A 249 -13.23 3.89 -10.69
N LEU A 250 -13.70 5.13 -10.48
CA LEU A 250 -13.99 5.63 -9.13
C LEU A 250 -15.22 4.98 -8.48
N VAL A 251 -16.24 4.60 -9.25
CA VAL A 251 -17.42 3.86 -8.75
C VAL A 251 -17.01 2.52 -8.14
N PRO A 252 -16.38 1.58 -8.90
CA PRO A 252 -15.93 0.32 -8.31
C PRO A 252 -14.84 0.51 -7.25
N TRP A 253 -13.98 1.52 -7.37
CA TRP A 253 -12.98 1.78 -6.33
C TRP A 253 -13.62 2.15 -4.98
N THR A 254 -14.65 3.01 -4.97
CA THR A 254 -15.36 3.37 -3.73
C THR A 254 -16.07 2.17 -3.09
N ASP A 255 -16.50 1.20 -3.88
CA ASP A 255 -17.06 -0.08 -3.40
C ASP A 255 -15.97 -0.97 -2.76
N ALA A 256 -14.79 -1.08 -3.39
CA ALA A 256 -13.69 -1.89 -2.88
C ALA A 256 -12.97 -1.27 -1.66
N ASP A 257 -12.83 0.07 -1.63
CA ASP A 257 -12.24 0.82 -0.52
C ASP A 257 -12.95 2.18 -0.35
N PRO A 258 -13.95 2.27 0.54
CA PRO A 258 -14.70 3.50 0.79
C PRO A 258 -13.87 4.63 1.40
N ARG A 259 -12.67 4.34 1.92
CA ARG A 259 -11.77 5.33 2.54
C ARG A 259 -10.60 5.70 1.62
N ALA A 260 -10.60 5.23 0.38
CA ALA A 260 -9.56 5.53 -0.58
C ALA A 260 -9.43 7.04 -0.80
N SER A 261 -8.18 7.49 -0.90
CA SER A 261 -7.82 8.82 -1.36
C SER A 261 -6.88 8.68 -2.55
N LEU A 262 -6.83 9.69 -3.42
CA LEU A 262 -6.00 9.71 -4.62
C LEU A 262 -5.27 11.06 -4.73
N ARG A 263 -4.00 11.03 -5.10
CA ARG A 263 -3.25 12.24 -5.46
C ARG A 263 -3.64 12.70 -6.87
N VAL A 264 -4.05 13.96 -6.98
CA VAL A 264 -4.38 14.66 -8.23
C VAL A 264 -3.50 15.90 -8.38
N ALA A 265 -3.15 16.25 -9.63
CA ALA A 265 -2.32 17.43 -9.88
C ALA A 265 -3.07 18.73 -9.48
N GLY A 266 -2.46 19.59 -8.65
CA GLY A 266 -3.12 20.84 -8.24
C GLY A 266 -2.67 21.54 -6.93
N GLY A 267 -1.67 21.06 -6.17
CA GLY A 267 -1.12 21.77 -5.00
C GLY A 267 -0.72 20.86 -3.84
N ARG A 268 -0.20 21.45 -2.73
CA ARG A 268 0.18 20.71 -1.51
C ARG A 268 -1.01 19.99 -0.83
N ASP A 269 -2.23 20.39 -1.17
CA ASP A 269 -3.52 19.77 -0.79
C ASP A 269 -4.05 18.75 -1.83
N GLY A 270 -3.23 18.34 -2.80
CA GLY A 270 -3.64 17.51 -3.95
C GLY A 270 -4.08 16.08 -3.61
N LEU A 271 -4.28 15.73 -2.35
CA LEU A 271 -4.87 14.47 -1.93
C LEU A 271 -6.37 14.66 -1.74
N ARG A 272 -7.19 13.94 -2.52
CA ARG A 272 -8.65 14.01 -2.40
C ARG A 272 -9.24 12.62 -2.13
N PRO A 273 -10.25 12.49 -1.24
CA PRO A 273 -11.03 11.27 -1.13
C PRO A 273 -11.62 10.87 -2.50
N VAL A 274 -11.57 9.59 -2.82
CA VAL A 274 -12.10 9.07 -4.11
C VAL A 274 -13.61 9.34 -4.22
N VAL A 275 -14.34 9.30 -3.11
CA VAL A 275 -15.77 9.63 -3.05
C VAL A 275 -16.05 11.09 -3.44
N ASP A 276 -15.16 12.02 -3.08
CA ASP A 276 -15.30 13.44 -3.42
C ASP A 276 -14.99 13.68 -4.90
N LEU A 277 -13.97 12.99 -5.44
CA LEU A 277 -13.69 13.01 -6.88
C LEU A 277 -14.88 12.45 -7.68
N LEU A 278 -15.50 11.38 -7.20
CA LEU A 278 -16.68 10.78 -7.82
C LEU A 278 -17.92 11.68 -7.74
N ALA A 279 -18.01 12.57 -6.75
CA ALA A 279 -19.07 13.59 -6.66
C ALA A 279 -19.04 14.58 -7.82
N ASP A 280 -17.85 14.83 -8.38
CA ASP A 280 -17.62 15.79 -9.46
C ASP A 280 -17.84 15.19 -10.87
N LEU A 281 -18.09 13.88 -10.99
CA LEU A 281 -18.20 13.17 -12.26
C LEU A 281 -19.63 12.77 -12.63
N ASP A 282 -19.93 12.78 -13.93
CA ASP A 282 -21.13 12.13 -14.47
C ASP A 282 -21.00 10.59 -14.35
N ARG A 283 -22.07 9.96 -13.87
CA ARG A 283 -22.17 8.51 -13.62
C ARG A 283 -23.24 7.85 -14.49
N SER A 284 -23.93 8.61 -15.34
CA SER A 284 -25.05 8.13 -16.15
C SER A 284 -24.69 6.93 -17.04
N GLY A 285 -23.44 6.86 -17.50
CA GLY A 285 -22.88 5.76 -18.28
C GLY A 285 -22.38 4.56 -17.47
N VAL A 286 -22.49 4.55 -16.14
CA VAL A 286 -22.02 3.47 -15.26
C VAL A 286 -23.21 2.71 -14.68
N ARG A 287 -23.35 1.44 -15.05
CA ARG A 287 -24.48 0.58 -14.66
C ARG A 287 -23.99 -0.64 -13.87
N PRO A 288 -24.81 -1.25 -12.99
CA PRO A 288 -24.46 -2.51 -12.37
C PRO A 288 -24.18 -3.60 -13.42
N GLY A 289 -23.05 -4.28 -13.30
CA GLY A 289 -22.67 -5.40 -14.15
C GLY A 289 -23.17 -6.76 -13.61
N PRO A 290 -22.74 -7.87 -14.24
CA PRO A 290 -23.01 -9.21 -13.72
C PRO A 290 -22.32 -9.44 -12.37
N ARG A 291 -22.77 -10.46 -11.62
CA ARG A 291 -22.07 -10.89 -10.40
C ARG A 291 -20.83 -11.71 -10.78
N TRP A 292 -19.81 -11.69 -9.92
CA TRP A 292 -18.68 -12.61 -10.02
C TRP A 292 -19.16 -14.06 -10.00
N GLU A 293 -18.74 -14.85 -10.98
CA GLU A 293 -18.94 -16.29 -10.98
C GLU A 293 -17.94 -16.92 -9.98
N GLN A 294 -18.47 -17.54 -8.92
CA GLN A 294 -17.78 -18.30 -7.84
C GLN A 294 -16.30 -17.92 -7.59
N GLN A 295 -16.08 -17.12 -6.54
CA GLN A 295 -14.76 -16.65 -6.06
C GLN A 295 -13.87 -17.76 -5.51
#